data_AF-A0A059WY57-F1
#
_entry.id   AF-A0A059WY57-F1
#
_cell.length_a   1.000
_cell.length_b   1.000
_cell.length_c   1.000
_cell.angle_alpha   90.00
_cell.angle_beta   90.00
_cell.angle_gamma   90.00
#
_symmetry.space_group_name_H-M   'P 1'
#
loop_
_entity.id
_entity.type
_entity.pdbx_description
1 polymer ?
#
loop_
_entity_poly.entity_id
_entity_poly.type
_entity_poly.pdbx_seq_one_letter_code
_entity_poly.pdbx_strand_id
1 'polypeptide(L)'
;PPSRSLILLTQDIRDTLPQGYAVNDYEVLAEPEELVRLKDTLQLDFQLVGKQVVTTGKQRIGKVSDFAAETSTFYIQKLYVSQSLLKSLSGQLSIDRSQIVEITNRKIVIQEILKGQKSPLTATSPAG
;
A
#
# COMPACT_ATOMS: atom_id res chain seq x y z
N PRO A 1 -18.34 -22.75 -11.78
CA PRO A 1 -18.73 -22.07 -10.52
C PRO A 1 -17.71 -20.98 -10.17
N PRO A 2 -18.11 -19.75 -9.79
CA PRO A 2 -17.15 -18.84 -9.18
C PRO A 2 -16.57 -19.55 -7.95
N SER A 3 -15.25 -19.62 -7.89
CA SER A 3 -14.52 -20.21 -6.76
C SER A 3 -14.98 -19.53 -5.48
N ARG A 4 -15.57 -20.30 -4.56
CA ARG A 4 -16.02 -19.81 -3.26
C ARG A 4 -14.79 -19.35 -2.48
N SER A 5 -14.61 -18.03 -2.32
CA SER A 5 -13.48 -17.45 -1.60
C SER A 5 -13.87 -17.26 -0.14
N LEU A 6 -13.22 -18.01 0.74
CA LEU A 6 -13.30 -17.79 2.18
C LEU A 6 -12.38 -16.62 2.58
N ILE A 7 -12.71 -15.96 3.69
CA ILE A 7 -12.01 -14.79 4.20
C ILE A 7 -11.26 -15.15 5.47
N LEU A 8 -9.97 -14.81 5.51
CA LEU A 8 -9.14 -14.87 6.72
C LEU A 8 -9.11 -13.50 7.38
N LEU A 9 -9.55 -13.40 8.63
CA LEU A 9 -9.46 -12.16 9.40
C LEU A 9 -8.06 -12.00 9.99
N THR A 10 -7.60 -10.75 10.12
CA THR A 10 -6.25 -10.44 10.61
C THR A 10 -6.00 -10.95 12.03
N GLN A 11 -7.02 -10.96 12.88
CA GLN A 11 -6.95 -11.45 14.27
C GLN A 11 -6.68 -12.96 14.37
N ASP A 12 -6.99 -13.72 13.32
CA ASP A 12 -6.84 -15.18 13.30
C ASP A 12 -5.49 -15.62 12.71
N ILE A 13 -4.67 -14.66 12.26
CA ILE A 13 -3.30 -14.89 11.79
C ILE A 13 -2.37 -15.02 13.00
N ARG A 14 -1.73 -16.17 13.14
CA ARG A 14 -0.70 -16.41 14.16
C ARG A 14 0.67 -15.90 13.72
N ASP A 15 1.04 -16.15 12.47
CA ASP A 15 2.35 -15.79 11.95
C ASP A 15 2.31 -15.51 10.43
N THR A 16 3.20 -14.65 9.95
CA THR A 16 3.36 -14.31 8.54
C THR A 16 4.67 -14.87 8.00
N LEU A 17 4.59 -15.82 7.09
CA LEU A 17 5.71 -16.50 6.48
C LEU A 17 5.83 -16.08 5.00
N PRO A 18 7.02 -16.20 4.37
CA PRO A 18 7.19 -15.89 2.95
C PRO A 18 6.22 -16.63 2.01
N GLN A 19 5.80 -17.83 2.39
CA GLN A 19 4.88 -18.68 1.63
C GLN A 19 3.39 -18.50 2.00
N GLY A 20 3.05 -17.70 3.03
CA GLY A 20 1.67 -17.49 3.44
C GLY A 20 1.49 -17.25 4.95
N TYR A 21 0.24 -17.32 5.41
CA TYR A 21 -0.11 -17.10 6.82
C TYR A 21 -0.26 -18.43 7.57
N ALA A 22 0.28 -18.49 8.77
CA ALA A 22 0.00 -19.57 9.71
C ALA A 22 -1.23 -19.24 10.55
N VAL A 23 -2.17 -20.17 10.59
CA VAL A 23 -3.37 -20.12 11.45
C VAL A 23 -3.34 -21.30 12.41
N ASN A 24 -4.09 -21.22 13.52
CA ASN A 24 -4.17 -22.33 14.47
C ASN A 24 -5.06 -23.48 13.98
N ASP A 25 -6.13 -23.14 13.27
CA ASP A 25 -7.11 -24.07 12.71
C ASP A 25 -7.59 -23.53 11.35
N TYR A 26 -7.97 -24.41 10.42
CA TYR A 26 -8.56 -24.01 9.13
C TYR A 26 -10.02 -23.56 9.28
N GLU A 27 -10.71 -23.95 10.36
CA GLU A 27 -12.08 -23.53 10.67
C GLU A 27 -12.22 -22.02 10.95
N VAL A 28 -11.10 -21.29 11.08
CA VAL A 28 -11.10 -19.82 11.26
C VAL A 28 -11.45 -19.05 9.98
N LEU A 29 -11.49 -19.71 8.83
CA LEU A 29 -11.86 -19.09 7.56
C LEU A 29 -13.37 -18.86 7.52
N ALA A 30 -13.78 -17.59 7.40
CA ALA A 30 -15.18 -17.19 7.43
C ALA A 30 -15.78 -17.08 6.02
N GLU A 31 -17.07 -17.38 5.91
CA GLU A 31 -17.83 -17.09 4.69
C GLU A 31 -18.12 -15.57 4.61
N PRO A 32 -18.07 -14.95 3.42
CA PRO A 32 -18.38 -13.53 3.27
C PRO A 32 -19.75 -13.13 3.84
N GLU A 33 -20.74 -14.02 3.78
CA GLU A 33 -22.10 -13.78 4.30
C GLU A 33 -22.18 -13.72 5.82
N GLU A 34 -21.24 -14.37 6.53
CA GLU A 34 -21.15 -14.37 7.99
C GLU A 34 -20.55 -13.05 8.52
N LEU A 35 -19.77 -12.36 7.67
CA LEU A 35 -19.09 -11.12 7.99
C LEU A 35 -19.98 -9.88 7.80
N VAL A 36 -21.15 -9.85 8.47
CA VAL A 36 -22.18 -8.80 8.31
C VAL A 36 -21.62 -7.38 8.43
N ARG A 37 -20.68 -7.15 9.37
CA ARG A 37 -20.05 -5.83 9.60
C ARG A 37 -19.05 -5.42 8.53
N LEU A 38 -18.51 -6.38 7.78
CA LEU A 38 -17.52 -6.14 6.72
C LEU A 38 -18.15 -6.20 5.33
N LYS A 39 -19.45 -6.48 5.22
CA LYS A 39 -20.16 -6.62 3.95
C LYS A 39 -19.93 -5.43 3.01
N ASP A 40 -20.11 -4.21 3.50
CA ASP A 40 -19.92 -3.00 2.68
C ASP A 40 -18.46 -2.85 2.24
N THR A 41 -17.51 -3.15 3.13
CA THR A 41 -16.07 -3.12 2.82
C THR A 41 -15.69 -4.14 1.77
N LEU A 42 -16.20 -5.37 1.87
CA LEU A 42 -15.97 -6.43 0.89
C LEU A 42 -16.57 -6.07 -0.47
N GLN A 43 -17.74 -5.41 -0.50
CA GLN A 43 -18.39 -4.97 -1.73
C GLN A 43 -17.69 -3.79 -2.43
N LEU A 44 -16.85 -3.02 -1.73
CA LEU A 44 -16.09 -1.93 -2.35
C LEU A 44 -15.11 -2.44 -3.41
N ASP A 45 -14.65 -3.71 -3.30
CA ASP A 45 -13.57 -4.29 -4.12
C ASP A 45 -12.40 -3.30 -4.30
N PHE A 46 -11.95 -2.76 -3.17
CA PHE A 46 -10.98 -1.68 -3.18
C PHE A 46 -9.59 -2.20 -3.58
N GLN A 47 -9.15 -1.81 -4.78
CA GLN A 47 -7.80 -2.12 -5.26
C GLN A 47 -6.88 -0.92 -5.11
N LEU A 48 -5.86 -1.01 -4.26
CA LEU A 48 -4.89 0.08 -4.02
C LEU A 48 -3.87 0.19 -5.15
N VAL A 49 -3.30 -0.93 -5.60
CA VAL A 49 -2.33 -0.99 -6.69
C VAL A 49 -2.99 -0.48 -7.98
N GLY A 50 -2.25 0.31 -8.75
CA GLY A 50 -2.72 0.94 -9.98
C GLY A 50 -3.50 2.25 -9.77
N LYS A 51 -3.88 2.61 -8.53
CA LYS A 51 -4.54 3.90 -8.27
C LYS A 51 -3.64 5.07 -8.61
N GLN A 52 -4.24 6.11 -9.19
CA GLN A 52 -3.54 7.33 -9.54
C GLN A 52 -3.14 8.11 -8.28
N VAL A 53 -1.91 8.61 -8.25
CA VAL A 53 -1.40 9.48 -7.17
C VAL A 53 -1.24 10.90 -7.68
N VAL A 54 -1.84 11.86 -6.97
CA VAL A 54 -1.79 13.29 -7.29
C VAL A 54 -1.48 14.12 -6.05
N THR A 55 -0.85 15.29 -6.22
CA THR A 55 -0.68 16.24 -5.12
C THR A 55 -1.96 17.05 -4.87
N THR A 56 -2.02 17.77 -3.75
CA THR A 56 -3.07 18.73 -3.40
C THR A 56 -3.30 19.80 -4.48
N GLY A 57 -2.24 20.22 -5.16
CA GLY A 57 -2.19 21.13 -6.31
C GLY A 57 -2.47 20.43 -7.64
N LYS A 58 -2.97 19.20 -7.59
CA LYS A 58 -3.42 18.38 -8.73
C LYS A 58 -2.30 17.96 -9.68
N GLN A 59 -1.03 18.05 -9.25
CA GLN A 59 0.08 17.52 -10.05
C GLN A 59 0.01 15.99 -10.06
N ARG A 60 0.04 15.39 -11.25
CA ARG A 60 0.12 13.93 -11.39
C ARG A 60 1.52 13.43 -11.06
N ILE A 61 1.61 12.51 -10.10
CA ILE A 61 2.87 11.89 -9.67
C ILE A 61 3.08 10.55 -10.40
N GLY A 62 2.07 9.70 -10.40
CA GLY A 62 2.18 8.37 -10.99
C GLY A 62 1.02 7.46 -10.60
N LYS A 63 1.31 6.16 -10.52
CA LYS A 63 0.37 5.14 -10.03
C LYS A 63 1.02 4.32 -8.91
N VAL A 64 0.23 3.88 -7.94
CA VAL A 64 0.70 2.97 -6.90
C VAL A 64 1.18 1.67 -7.56
N SER A 65 2.43 1.30 -7.37
CA SER A 65 2.99 0.04 -7.83
C SER A 65 3.01 -1.02 -6.74
N ASP A 66 3.22 -0.60 -5.49
CA ASP A 66 3.32 -1.48 -4.33
C ASP A 66 3.10 -0.70 -3.02
N PHE A 67 3.06 -1.36 -1.88
CA PHE A 67 2.97 -0.75 -0.56
C PHE A 67 3.72 -1.55 0.51
N ALA A 68 4.15 -0.88 1.56
CA ALA A 68 4.65 -1.52 2.77
C ALA A 68 3.57 -1.46 3.86
N ALA A 69 3.26 -2.61 4.45
CA ALA A 69 2.35 -2.74 5.58
C ALA A 69 3.08 -3.33 6.79
N GLU A 70 2.62 -2.95 7.99
CA GLU A 70 3.04 -3.58 9.23
C GLU A 70 2.41 -4.98 9.35
N THR A 71 3.18 -5.99 9.79
CA THR A 71 2.80 -7.41 9.66
C THR A 71 1.78 -7.90 10.68
N SER A 72 1.60 -7.20 11.81
CA SER A 72 0.61 -7.59 12.83
C SER A 72 -0.77 -6.97 12.61
N THR A 73 -0.82 -5.71 12.18
CA THR A 73 -2.06 -4.93 12.00
C THR A 73 -2.45 -4.76 10.54
N PHE A 74 -1.56 -5.11 9.61
CA PHE A 74 -1.70 -4.82 8.17
C PHE A 74 -1.87 -3.34 7.86
N TYR A 75 -1.44 -2.46 8.78
CA TYR A 75 -1.52 -1.03 8.58
C TYR A 75 -0.50 -0.57 7.54
N ILE A 76 -0.98 0.09 6.47
CA ILE A 76 -0.13 0.61 5.40
C ILE A 76 0.70 1.77 5.92
N GLN A 77 2.02 1.62 5.86
CA GLN A 77 2.99 2.63 6.28
C GLN A 77 3.51 3.46 5.11
N LYS A 78 3.74 2.83 3.95
CA LYS A 78 4.30 3.51 2.78
C LYS A 78 3.64 3.03 1.49
N LEU A 79 3.48 3.95 0.54
CA LEU A 79 3.14 3.63 -0.84
C LEU A 79 4.37 3.77 -1.71
N TYR A 80 4.53 2.85 -2.64
CA TYR A 80 5.49 2.98 -3.72
C TYR A 80 4.77 3.35 -5.01
N VAL A 81 5.29 4.36 -5.71
CA VAL A 81 4.65 4.96 -6.87
C VAL A 81 5.59 4.87 -8.06
N SER A 82 5.10 4.24 -9.12
CA SER A 82 5.75 4.24 -10.43
C SER A 82 5.46 5.56 -11.14
N GLN A 83 6.53 6.27 -11.51
CA GLN A 83 6.46 7.51 -12.28
C GLN A 83 6.56 7.21 -13.78
N SER A 84 5.89 8.00 -14.62
CA SER A 84 6.03 7.85 -16.08
C SER A 84 7.46 8.17 -16.51
N LEU A 85 8.00 7.35 -17.43
CA LEU A 85 9.39 7.38 -17.90
C LEU A 85 9.84 8.77 -18.41
N LEU A 86 8.92 9.57 -18.95
CA LEU A 86 9.20 10.93 -19.44
C LEU A 86 9.61 11.92 -18.33
N LYS A 87 9.41 11.57 -17.06
CA LYS A 87 9.77 12.40 -15.88
C LYS A 87 10.78 11.74 -14.93
N SER A 88 11.19 10.50 -15.20
CA SER A 88 11.96 9.70 -14.24
C SER A 88 13.44 9.63 -14.62
N LEU A 89 14.24 10.51 -14.02
CA LEU A 89 15.70 10.33 -13.90
C LEU A 89 16.07 9.70 -12.54
N SER A 90 15.09 9.40 -11.68
CA SER A 90 15.32 9.14 -10.25
C SER A 90 14.60 7.91 -9.65
N GLY A 91 13.99 7.04 -10.46
CA GLY A 91 13.42 5.77 -9.98
C GLY A 91 12.06 5.86 -9.26
N GLN A 92 11.70 4.78 -8.56
CA GLN A 92 10.43 4.59 -7.83
C GLN A 92 10.34 5.55 -6.64
N LEU A 93 9.22 6.27 -6.51
CA LEU A 93 8.99 7.21 -5.41
C LEU A 93 8.31 6.50 -4.24
N SER A 94 8.85 6.66 -3.03
CA SER A 94 8.20 6.24 -1.80
C SER A 94 7.46 7.40 -1.13
N ILE A 95 6.26 7.14 -0.63
CA ILE A 95 5.38 8.12 0.02
C ILE A 95 5.01 7.56 1.38
N ASP A 96 5.31 8.30 2.44
CA ASP A 96 4.90 7.94 3.79
C ASP A 96 3.40 8.15 4.00
N ARG A 97 2.75 7.30 4.80
CA ARG A 97 1.32 7.38 5.11
C ARG A 97 0.91 8.74 5.67
N SER A 98 1.81 9.44 6.38
CA SER A 98 1.61 10.80 6.90
C SER A 98 1.45 11.87 5.82
N GLN A 99 1.95 11.61 4.61
CA GLN A 99 1.83 12.53 3.47
C GLN A 99 0.52 12.35 2.69
N ILE A 100 -0.24 11.30 2.97
CA ILE A 100 -1.53 11.02 2.33
C ILE A 100 -2.62 11.85 2.98
N VAL A 101 -3.25 12.71 2.18
CA VAL A 101 -4.34 13.60 2.59
C VAL A 101 -5.69 12.94 2.38
N GLU A 102 -5.88 12.24 1.26
CA GLU A 102 -7.17 11.66 0.88
C GLU A 102 -6.99 10.34 0.12
N ILE A 103 -7.85 9.37 0.39
CA ILE A 103 -7.94 8.10 -0.33
C ILE A 103 -9.36 7.98 -0.86
N THR A 104 -9.49 7.76 -2.17
CA THR A 104 -10.78 7.51 -2.84
C THR A 104 -10.69 6.27 -3.71
N ASN A 105 -11.83 5.81 -4.21
CA ASN A 105 -11.87 4.70 -5.16
C ASN A 105 -11.11 5.00 -6.46
N ARG A 106 -10.90 6.28 -6.81
CA ARG A 106 -10.28 6.72 -8.07
C ARG A 106 -8.81 7.10 -7.94
N LYS A 107 -8.42 7.73 -6.83
CA LYS A 107 -7.10 8.34 -6.64
C LYS A 107 -6.68 8.44 -5.18
N ILE A 108 -5.38 8.59 -4.98
CA ILE A 108 -4.72 8.98 -3.73
C ILE A 108 -4.25 10.43 -3.88
N VAL A 109 -4.60 11.28 -2.91
CA VAL A 109 -4.13 12.68 -2.84
C VAL A 109 -3.07 12.78 -1.76
N ILE A 110 -1.93 13.35 -2.10
CA ILE A 110 -0.81 13.57 -1.20
C ILE A 110 -0.51 15.07 -1.06
N GLN A 111 0.24 15.44 -0.01
CA GLN A 111 0.78 16.78 0.14
C GLN A 111 1.71 17.16 -1.04
N GLU A 112 1.99 18.45 -1.21
CA GLU A 112 2.97 18.88 -2.19
C GLU A 112 4.35 18.29 -1.89
N ILE A 113 4.99 17.75 -2.92
CA ILE A 113 6.38 17.33 -2.84
C ILE A 113 7.23 18.59 -3.04
N LEU A 114 7.92 19.04 -2.00
CA LEU A 114 8.91 20.10 -2.13
C LEU A 114 9.97 19.64 -3.13
N LYS A 115 10.05 20.29 -4.30
CA LYS A 115 11.06 20.00 -5.30
C LYS A 115 12.43 20.39 -4.74
N GLY A 116 13.15 19.41 -4.19
CA GLY A 116 14.56 19.55 -3.83
C GLY A 116 14.86 19.39 -2.34
N GLN A 117 14.90 18.15 -1.88
CA GLN A 117 15.99 17.72 -1.01
C GLN A 117 16.64 16.51 -1.67
N LYS A 118 17.79 16.75 -2.31
CA LYS A 118 18.76 15.69 -2.55
C LYS A 118 19.09 15.12 -1.17
N SER A 119 18.84 13.84 -0.92
CA SER A 119 19.49 13.18 0.21
C SER A 119 21.00 13.38 0.04
N PRO A 120 21.72 13.89 1.05
CA PRO A 120 23.17 13.89 1.01
C PRO A 120 23.62 12.43 1.12
N LEU A 121 24.03 11.84 0.00
CA LEU A 121 24.87 10.65 0.05
C LEU A 121 26.23 11.08 0.60
N THR A 122 26.39 10.82 1.89
CA THR A 122 27.61 10.43 2.61
C THR A 122 28.94 10.93 2.03
N ALA A 123 29.49 11.97 2.66
CA ALA A 123 30.92 12.24 2.65
C ALA A 123 31.67 11.25 3.57
N THR A 124 32.98 11.12 3.31
CA THR A 124 34.06 10.32 3.97
C THR A 124 34.18 8.85 3.54
N SER A 125 35.33 8.36 3.06
CA SER A 125 36.72 8.71 3.43
C SER A 125 37.71 8.78 2.24
N PRO A 126 38.80 9.57 2.36
CA PRO A 126 40.02 9.35 1.59
C PRO A 126 40.89 8.29 2.28
N ALA A 127 41.37 7.29 1.54
CA ALA A 127 42.49 6.46 1.96
C ALA A 127 43.75 6.99 1.27
N GLY A 128 44.69 7.47 2.08
CA GLY A 128 46.09 7.61 1.69
C GLY A 128 46.84 6.30 1.87
#